data_AF-A0A9D6LWV8-F1
#
_entry.id   AF-A0A9D6LWV8-F1
#
_cell.length_a   1.000
_cell.length_b   1.000
_cell.length_c   1.000
_cell.angle_alpha   90.00
_cell.angle_beta   90.00
_cell.angle_gamma   90.00
#
_symmetry.space_group_name_H-M   'P 1'
#
loop_
_entity.id
_entity.type
_entity.pdbx_description
1 polymer ?
#
loop_
_entity_poly.entity_id
_entity_poly.type
_entity_poly.pdbx_seq_one_letter_code
_entity_poly.pdbx_strand_id
1 'polypeptide(L)'
;EAGKQTFVRYGCVGCHGMELQGGVPNPNSQGGEVPSLLHVAEDYTKPEVANIIRSGKLPPVENSNKPAPPLYMPAWRSSLSNEEINRIVEYLWSLRPKKEVAW
;
A
#
# COMPACT_ATOMS: atom_id res chain seq x y z
N GLU A 1 -5.34 -9.21 -13.75
CA GLU A 1 -4.15 -10.06 -13.95
C GLU A 1 -2.83 -9.29 -14.00
N ALA A 2 -2.58 -8.40 -14.99
CA ALA A 2 -1.29 -7.70 -15.11
C ALA A 2 -0.87 -6.90 -13.87
N GLY A 3 -1.79 -6.15 -13.23
CA GLY A 3 -1.49 -5.39 -12.01
C GLY A 3 -1.10 -6.28 -10.81
N LYS A 4 -1.76 -7.44 -10.65
CA LYS A 4 -1.40 -8.46 -9.65
C LYS A 4 0.02 -8.99 -9.90
N GLN A 5 0.35 -9.28 -11.15
CA GLN A 5 1.68 -9.76 -11.52
C GLN A 5 2.77 -8.74 -11.24
N THR A 6 2.56 -7.45 -11.58
CA THR A 6 3.48 -6.37 -11.23
C THR A 6 3.63 -6.25 -9.71
N PHE A 7 2.53 -6.26 -8.96
CA PHE A 7 2.52 -6.18 -7.50
C PHE A 7 3.33 -7.31 -6.85
N VAL A 8 3.22 -8.54 -7.36
CA VAL A 8 3.99 -9.69 -6.86
C VAL A 8 5.46 -9.61 -7.30
N ARG A 9 5.72 -9.35 -8.59
CA ARG A 9 7.07 -9.34 -9.17
C ARG A 9 7.99 -8.32 -8.50
N TYR A 10 7.45 -7.16 -8.14
CA TYR A 10 8.21 -6.10 -7.48
C TYR A 10 8.23 -6.22 -5.95
N GLY A 11 7.65 -7.30 -5.39
CA GLY A 11 7.77 -7.60 -3.97
C GLY A 11 6.84 -6.78 -3.06
N CYS A 12 5.84 -6.08 -3.61
CA CYS A 12 4.86 -5.34 -2.79
C CYS A 12 4.15 -6.26 -1.78
N VAL A 13 3.92 -7.51 -2.19
CA VAL A 13 3.38 -8.61 -1.37
C VAL A 13 4.18 -8.86 -0.09
N GLY A 14 5.48 -8.58 -0.07
CA GLY A 14 6.34 -8.86 1.08
C GLY A 14 5.97 -8.03 2.32
N CYS A 15 5.34 -6.87 2.13
CA CYS A 15 4.89 -6.00 3.22
C CYS A 15 3.35 -5.89 3.25
N HIS A 16 2.71 -5.77 2.08
CA HIS A 16 1.25 -5.56 1.98
C HIS A 16 0.46 -6.87 1.84
N GLY A 17 1.11 -8.02 1.95
CA GLY A 17 0.48 -9.33 1.95
C GLY A 17 -0.06 -9.78 0.60
N MET A 18 -0.38 -11.07 0.52
CA MET A 18 -1.17 -11.61 -0.58
C MET A 18 -2.57 -11.02 -0.52
N GLU A 19 -3.16 -10.74 -1.68
CA GLU A 19 -4.53 -10.18 -1.76
C GLU A 19 -4.72 -8.91 -0.92
N LEU A 20 -3.64 -8.13 -0.74
CA LEU A 20 -3.66 -6.81 -0.09
C LEU A 20 -3.91 -6.82 1.42
N GLN A 21 -3.73 -7.96 2.08
CA GLN A 21 -4.11 -8.14 3.48
C GLN A 21 -3.26 -7.37 4.50
N GLY A 22 -2.03 -6.97 4.18
CA GLY A 22 -1.11 -6.30 5.10
C GLY A 22 -0.64 -7.20 6.24
N GLY A 23 -0.41 -6.62 7.42
CA GLY A 23 -0.20 -7.34 8.68
C GLY A 23 1.25 -7.63 9.05
N VAL A 24 2.23 -7.10 8.31
CA VAL A 24 3.63 -7.20 8.72
C VAL A 24 3.87 -6.27 9.92
N PRO A 25 4.37 -6.76 11.07
CA PRO A 25 4.61 -5.92 12.24
C PRO A 25 5.57 -4.76 11.92
N ASN A 26 5.17 -3.56 12.33
CA ASN A 26 5.96 -2.34 12.19
C ASN A 26 5.85 -1.53 13.48
N PRO A 27 6.57 -1.92 14.55
CA PRO A 27 6.46 -1.28 15.85
C PRO A 27 6.61 0.25 15.78
N ASN A 28 5.78 0.97 16.54
CA ASN A 28 5.69 2.43 16.58
C ASN A 28 5.15 3.12 15.31
N SER A 29 4.78 2.40 14.24
CA SER A 29 3.94 3.01 13.21
C SER A 29 2.51 3.17 13.71
N GLN A 30 1.75 4.13 13.19
CA GLN A 30 0.32 4.19 13.43
C GLN A 30 -0.32 2.85 13.02
N GLY A 31 -1.01 2.19 13.96
CA GLY A 31 -1.57 0.84 13.78
C GLY A 31 -0.61 -0.33 14.06
N GLY A 32 0.69 -0.06 14.26
CA GLY A 32 1.69 -1.07 14.66
C GLY A 32 2.07 -2.10 13.58
N GLU A 33 1.54 -1.97 12.38
CA GLU A 33 1.76 -2.87 11.24
C GLU A 33 1.78 -2.14 9.90
N VAL A 34 2.30 -2.80 8.87
CA VAL A 34 2.12 -2.39 7.47
C VAL A 34 0.64 -2.57 7.12
N PRO A 35 -0.04 -1.53 6.61
CA PRO A 35 -1.48 -1.55 6.43
C PRO A 35 -1.90 -2.51 5.31
N SER A 36 -3.09 -3.08 5.51
CA SER A 36 -3.91 -3.63 4.42
C SER A 36 -4.18 -2.56 3.37
N LEU A 37 -4.18 -2.94 2.10
CA LEU A 37 -4.55 -2.07 0.98
C LEU A 37 -5.98 -2.32 0.49
N LEU A 38 -6.75 -3.23 1.11
CA LEU A 38 -8.14 -3.51 0.75
C LEU A 38 -9.04 -2.27 0.85
N HIS A 39 -8.76 -1.42 1.84
CA HIS A 39 -9.54 -0.21 2.14
C HIS A 39 -8.88 1.07 1.65
N VAL A 40 -7.80 0.98 0.85
CA VAL A 40 -7.04 2.17 0.40
C VAL A 40 -7.91 3.19 -0.36
N ALA A 41 -8.97 2.72 -1.02
CA ALA A 41 -9.90 3.55 -1.77
C ALA A 41 -10.87 4.36 -0.90
N GLU A 42 -10.91 4.12 0.41
CA GLU A 42 -11.73 4.87 1.36
C GLU A 42 -11.08 6.21 1.74
N ASP A 43 -9.75 6.22 1.85
CA ASP A 43 -8.98 7.38 2.31
C ASP A 43 -8.21 8.10 1.18
N TYR A 44 -7.99 7.43 0.05
CA TYR A 44 -7.15 7.95 -1.04
C TYR A 44 -7.80 7.83 -2.42
N THR A 45 -7.50 8.82 -3.26
CA THR A 45 -7.76 8.77 -4.70
C THR A 45 -6.67 7.98 -5.44
N LYS A 46 -6.97 7.49 -6.65
CA LYS A 46 -5.99 6.80 -7.50
C LYS A 46 -4.70 7.62 -7.74
N PRO A 47 -4.77 8.94 -8.06
CA PRO A 47 -3.57 9.75 -8.23
C PRO A 47 -2.71 9.88 -6.97
N GLU A 48 -3.34 9.98 -5.80
CA GLU A 48 -2.62 10.04 -4.51
C GLU A 48 -1.88 8.73 -4.24
N VAL A 49 -2.55 7.58 -4.45
CA VAL A 49 -1.90 6.27 -4.32
C VAL A 49 -0.76 6.10 -5.32
N ALA A 50 -0.95 6.52 -6.58
CA ALA A 50 0.12 6.50 -7.58
C ALA A 50 1.32 7.37 -7.14
N ASN A 51 1.07 8.53 -6.52
CA ASN A 51 2.11 9.40 -6.01
C ASN A 51 2.84 8.79 -4.80
N ILE A 52 2.12 8.11 -3.90
CA ILE A 52 2.70 7.35 -2.79
C ILE A 52 3.60 6.23 -3.32
N ILE A 53 3.17 5.45 -4.32
CA ILE A 53 4.01 4.41 -4.94
C ILE A 53 5.26 5.03 -5.57
N ARG A 54 5.09 6.14 -6.29
CA ARG A 54 6.21 6.83 -6.94
C ARG A 54 7.24 7.34 -5.94
N SER A 55 6.79 7.96 -4.85
CA SER A 55 7.64 8.73 -3.92
C SER A 55 8.04 7.95 -2.68
N GLY A 56 7.39 6.81 -2.40
CA GLY A 56 7.48 6.14 -1.12
C GLY A 56 6.71 6.87 -0.02
N LYS A 57 6.68 6.29 1.17
CA LYS A 57 6.00 6.85 2.34
C LYS A 57 6.65 6.36 3.63
N LEU A 58 6.97 7.31 4.51
CA LEU A 58 7.24 7.03 5.91
C LEU A 58 5.90 6.89 6.65
N PRO A 59 5.70 5.83 7.45
CA PRO A 59 4.50 5.73 8.26
C PRO A 59 4.46 6.84 9.31
N PRO A 60 3.27 7.38 9.64
CA PRO A 60 3.11 8.22 10.83
C PRO A 60 3.55 7.44 12.07
N VAL A 61 4.17 8.14 13.02
CA VAL A 61 4.60 7.54 14.29
C VAL A 61 3.48 7.60 15.32
N GLU A 62 3.33 6.53 16.11
CA GLU A 62 2.35 6.49 17.20
C GLU A 62 2.86 7.25 18.44
N ASN A 63 4.16 7.14 18.74
CA ASN A 63 4.78 7.82 19.87
C ASN A 63 6.14 8.41 19.47
N SER A 64 6.27 9.74 19.57
CA SER A 64 7.48 10.48 19.21
C SER A 64 8.68 10.23 20.15
N ASN A 65 8.45 9.65 21.32
CA ASN A 65 9.51 9.31 22.29
C ASN A 65 10.06 7.88 22.10
N LYS A 66 9.51 7.10 21.15
CA LYS A 66 10.00 5.75 20.82
C LYS A 66 10.87 5.80 19.55
N PRO A 67 11.74 4.78 19.32
CA PRO A 67 12.46 4.64 18.06
C PRO A 67 11.51 4.67 16.85
N ALA A 68 12.00 5.19 15.73
CA ALA A 68 11.22 5.23 14.49
C ALA A 68 10.80 3.82 14.03
N PRO A 69 9.68 3.68 13.31
CA PRO A 69 9.25 2.39 12.78
C PRO A 69 10.33 1.80 11.86
N PRO A 70 10.66 0.51 12.01
CA PRO A 70 11.73 -0.11 11.23
C PRO A 70 11.41 -0.21 9.73
N LEU A 71 10.14 -0.22 9.36
CA LEU A 71 9.69 -0.36 7.97
C LEU A 71 9.11 0.95 7.44
N TYR A 72 9.47 1.24 6.18
CA TYR A 72 8.90 2.30 5.37
C TYR A 72 8.59 1.77 3.96
N MET A 73 7.71 2.46 3.24
CA MET A 73 7.46 2.15 1.84
C MET A 73 8.53 2.85 0.97
N PRO A 74 9.38 2.12 0.25
CA PRO A 74 10.40 2.73 -0.61
C PRO A 74 9.76 3.44 -1.81
N ALA A 75 10.51 4.37 -2.40
CA ALA A 75 10.12 5.03 -3.64
C ALA A 75 10.34 4.09 -4.84
N TRP A 76 9.33 3.94 -5.70
CA TRP A 76 9.41 3.03 -6.85
C TRP A 76 9.60 3.72 -8.19
N ARG A 77 9.70 5.06 -8.23
CA ARG A 77 9.87 5.85 -9.47
C ARG A 77 11.07 5.45 -10.34
N SER A 78 12.08 4.82 -9.75
CA SER A 78 13.29 4.38 -10.47
C SER A 78 13.19 2.94 -10.99
N SER A 79 12.17 2.19 -10.57
CA SER A 79 12.02 0.76 -10.84
C SER A 79 10.74 0.41 -11.61
N LEU A 80 9.70 1.26 -11.51
CA LEU A 80 8.41 1.10 -12.17
C LEU A 80 8.16 2.24 -13.15
N SER A 81 7.62 1.92 -14.32
CA SER A 81 7.05 2.91 -15.23
C SER A 81 5.73 3.49 -14.69
N ASN A 82 5.29 4.62 -15.24
CA ASN A 82 3.98 5.18 -14.89
C ASN A 82 2.83 4.22 -15.22
N GLU A 83 2.94 3.48 -16.32
CA GLU A 83 1.95 2.46 -16.71
C GLU A 83 1.92 1.30 -15.72
N GLU A 84 3.07 0.86 -15.21
CA GLU A 84 3.15 -0.18 -14.19
C GLU A 84 2.57 0.28 -12.85
N ILE A 85 2.86 1.52 -12.43
CA ILE A 85 2.25 2.13 -11.26
C ILE A 85 0.72 2.17 -11.42
N ASN A 86 0.23 2.63 -12.57
CA ASN A 86 -1.20 2.69 -12.84
C ASN A 86 -1.85 1.29 -12.80
N ARG A 87 -1.20 0.26 -13.34
CA ARG A 87 -1.69 -1.13 -13.27
C ARG A 87 -1.77 -1.65 -11.83
N ILE A 88 -0.81 -1.30 -10.98
CA ILE A 88 -0.86 -1.63 -9.54
C ILE A 88 -2.08 -0.94 -8.92
N VAL A 89 -2.26 0.36 -9.15
CA VAL A 89 -3.41 1.11 -8.61
C VAL A 89 -4.74 0.51 -9.06
N GLU A 90 -4.89 0.14 -10.33
CA GLU A 90 -6.11 -0.54 -10.82
C GLU A 90 -6.34 -1.89 -10.13
N TYR A 91 -5.27 -2.63 -9.84
CA TYR A 91 -5.36 -3.88 -9.10
C TYR A 91 -5.86 -3.65 -7.66
N LEU A 92 -5.37 -2.62 -6.95
CA LEU A 92 -5.87 -2.27 -5.63
C LEU A 92 -7.38 -1.99 -5.66
N TRP A 93 -7.83 -1.20 -6.64
CA TRP A 93 -9.25 -0.90 -6.81
C TRP A 93 -10.10 -2.12 -7.20
N SER A 94 -9.52 -3.10 -7.90
CA SER A 94 -10.24 -4.32 -8.30
C SER A 94 -10.57 -5.26 -7.14
N LEU A 95 -9.81 -5.19 -6.04
CA LEU A 95 -9.97 -6.04 -4.86
C LEU A 95 -10.61 -5.32 -3.68
N ARG A 96 -11.02 -4.05 -3.85
CA ARG A 96 -11.72 -3.33 -2.80
C ARG A 96 -13.00 -4.07 -2.40
N PRO A 97 -13.34 -4.13 -1.11
CA PRO A 97 -14.63 -4.65 -0.68
C PRO A 97 -15.76 -3.93 -1.41
N LYS A 98 -16.74 -4.70 -1.91
CA LYS A 98 -17.97 -4.10 -2.40
C LYS A 98 -18.68 -3.51 -1.19
N LYS A 99 -18.98 -2.21 -1.22
CA LYS A 99 -19.82 -1.60 -0.20
C LYS A 99 -21.16 -2.35 -0.24
N GLU A 100 -21.47 -3.13 0.79
CA GLU A 100 -22.80 -3.69 0.94
C GLU A 100 -23.75 -2.51 1.05
N VAL A 101 -24.62 -2.38 0.05
CA VAL A 101 -25.73 -1.45 0.11
C VAL A 101 -26.74 -2.12 1.03
N ALA A 102 -26.67 -1.79 2.33
CA ALA A 102 -27.74 -2.12 3.25
C ALA A 102 -28.98 -1.35 2.78
N TRP A 103 -29.94 -2.08 2.20
CA TRP A 103 -31.27 -1.59 1.87
C TRP A 103 -32.13 -1.56 3.13
#